data_AF-A0A2T4JNM3-F1
#
_entry.id   AF-A0A2T4JNM3-F1
#
_cell.length_a   1.000
_cell.length_b   1.000
_cell.length_c   1.000
_cell.angle_alpha   90.00
_cell.angle_beta   90.00
_cell.angle_gamma   90.00
#
_symmetry.space_group_name_H-M   'P 1'
#
loop_
_entity.id
_entity.type
_entity.pdbx_description
1 polymer ?
#
loop_
_entity_poly.entity_id
_entity_poly.type
_entity_poly.pdbx_seq_one_letter_code
_entity_poly.pdbx_strand_id
1 'polypeptide(L)'
;MTSVIPSQEWWTAEEIAAGGLADLPATRQGVDALLKKQGWRGDPEHARRRAGRGGGWEYHWRLFPSRAQRQLLLHAKGAPEPVVRQSRDEAWAWYDALPQAVKDKALTRLELLQQVEALEPALGRYLAVETVARSSAAGERTLWSWLALIEGVRPDDRLPYLAPRHRAAARRGRSLDCDPEFFDLLKSDYLRLAGPSFTSCYRRAV
;
A
#
# COMPACT_ATOMS: atom_id res chain seq x y z
N MET A 1 0.03 17.35 8.03
CA MET A 1 0.41 16.46 9.15
C MET A 1 -0.71 15.46 9.35
N THR A 2 -0.49 14.19 9.02
CA THR A 2 -1.51 13.14 9.17
C THR A 2 -1.62 12.80 10.66
N SER A 3 -2.67 13.23 11.35
CA SER A 3 -2.86 12.90 12.77
C SER A 3 -3.16 11.41 12.90
N VAL A 4 -2.26 10.66 13.51
CA VAL A 4 -2.51 9.26 13.89
C VAL A 4 -3.34 9.30 15.16
N ILE A 5 -4.61 8.93 15.05
CA ILE A 5 -5.61 8.97 16.13
C ILE A 5 -6.11 7.53 16.33
N PRO A 6 -6.31 7.07 17.58
CA PRO A 6 -6.91 5.78 17.83
C PRO A 6 -8.39 5.74 17.43
N SER A 7 -8.96 4.55 17.25
CA SER A 7 -10.38 4.38 16.90
C SER A 7 -11.35 4.94 17.95
N GLN A 8 -10.94 4.99 19.22
CA GLN A 8 -11.66 5.62 20.32
C GLN A 8 -10.75 6.58 21.08
N GLU A 9 -11.11 7.86 21.11
CA GLU A 9 -10.33 8.91 21.78
C GLU A 9 -10.70 9.10 23.25
N TRP A 10 -11.99 8.97 23.58
CA TRP A 10 -12.55 9.28 24.90
C TRP A 10 -13.01 8.02 25.61
N TRP A 11 -12.57 7.85 26.84
CA TRP A 11 -12.75 6.65 27.63
C TRP A 11 -13.29 6.98 29.03
N THR A 12 -14.24 6.20 29.49
CA THR A 12 -14.72 6.21 30.89
C THR A 12 -13.81 5.34 31.76
N ALA A 13 -13.86 5.53 33.09
CA ALA A 13 -13.09 4.69 34.02
C ALA A 13 -13.42 3.19 33.90
N GLU A 14 -14.64 2.87 33.49
CA GLU A 14 -15.10 1.49 33.27
C GLU A 14 -14.54 0.91 31.97
N GLU A 15 -14.54 1.68 30.88
CA GLU A 15 -13.90 1.27 29.62
C GLU A 15 -12.38 1.14 29.76
N ILE A 16 -11.73 2.02 30.53
CA ILE A 16 -10.28 1.91 30.82
C ILE A 16 -9.98 0.57 31.50
N ALA A 17 -10.79 0.19 32.48
CA ALA A 17 -10.62 -1.08 33.20
C ALA A 17 -10.89 -2.28 32.29
N ALA A 18 -11.95 -2.21 31.47
CA ALA A 18 -12.32 -3.28 30.54
C ALA A 18 -11.34 -3.40 29.35
N GLY A 19 -10.65 -2.32 28.99
CA GLY A 19 -9.80 -2.24 27.80
C GLY A 19 -8.50 -3.05 27.87
N GLY A 20 -8.13 -3.59 29.04
CA GLY A 20 -6.94 -4.43 29.19
C GLY A 20 -5.65 -3.75 28.71
N LEU A 21 -5.57 -2.43 28.91
CA LEU A 21 -4.50 -1.60 28.38
C LEU A 21 -3.22 -1.75 29.21
N ALA A 22 -2.07 -1.77 28.53
CA ALA A 22 -0.77 -1.91 29.18
C ALA A 22 -0.53 -0.81 30.23
N ASP A 23 -0.07 -1.21 31.42
CA ASP A 23 0.23 -0.34 32.57
C ASP A 23 -0.99 0.40 33.14
N LEU A 24 -2.21 0.00 32.79
CA LEU A 24 -3.45 0.50 33.39
C LEU A 24 -4.12 -0.58 34.25
N PRO A 25 -4.76 -0.21 35.38
CA PRO A 25 -5.45 -1.18 36.22
C PRO A 25 -6.64 -1.83 35.49
N ALA A 26 -6.80 -3.15 35.66
CA ALA A 26 -7.88 -3.91 35.03
C ALA A 26 -9.23 -3.86 35.79
N THR A 27 -9.30 -3.10 36.88
CA THR A 27 -10.52 -2.93 37.69
C THR A 27 -10.90 -1.47 37.80
N ARG A 28 -12.20 -1.19 37.79
CA ARG A 28 -12.73 0.19 37.90
C ARG A 28 -12.21 0.91 39.15
N GLN A 29 -12.15 0.22 40.29
CA GLN A 29 -11.61 0.77 41.53
C GLN A 29 -10.12 1.14 41.42
N GLY A 30 -9.32 0.29 40.76
CA GLY A 30 -7.91 0.58 40.51
C GLY A 30 -7.73 1.80 39.59
N VAL A 31 -8.56 1.92 38.57
CA VAL A 31 -8.59 3.09 37.68
C VAL A 31 -8.96 4.35 38.47
N ASP A 32 -10.01 4.33 39.30
CA ASP A 32 -10.39 5.48 40.13
C ASP A 32 -9.27 5.91 41.09
N ALA A 33 -8.51 4.96 41.65
CA ALA A 33 -7.34 5.27 42.48
C ALA A 33 -6.22 5.94 41.66
N LEU A 34 -5.94 5.43 40.45
CA LEU A 34 -4.97 6.02 39.52
C LEU A 34 -5.37 7.45 39.13
N LEU A 35 -6.64 7.66 38.77
CA LEU A 35 -7.20 8.95 38.38
C LEU A 35 -7.04 10.01 39.48
N LYS A 36 -7.26 9.61 40.74
CA LYS A 36 -7.04 10.49 41.91
C LYS A 36 -5.56 10.75 42.12
N LYS A 37 -4.72 9.72 42.07
CA LYS A 37 -3.26 9.82 42.29
C LYS A 37 -2.59 10.74 41.27
N GLN A 38 -3.00 10.66 40.01
CA GLN A 38 -2.43 11.43 38.90
C GLN A 38 -3.17 12.75 38.64
N GLY A 39 -4.26 13.03 39.36
CA GLY A 39 -4.97 14.31 39.26
C GLY A 39 -5.59 14.60 37.89
N TRP A 40 -5.93 13.58 37.08
CA TRP A 40 -6.33 13.76 35.67
C TRP A 40 -7.52 14.70 35.48
N ARG A 41 -8.42 14.81 36.45
CA ARG A 41 -9.59 15.71 36.41
C ARG A 41 -9.23 17.20 36.50
N GLY A 42 -7.97 17.51 36.83
CA GLY A 42 -7.44 18.87 36.83
C GLY A 42 -6.96 19.33 35.45
N ASP A 43 -6.92 18.44 34.45
CA ASP A 43 -6.56 18.77 33.07
C ASP A 43 -7.86 19.01 32.24
N PRO A 44 -8.23 20.26 31.96
CA PRO A 44 -9.45 20.58 31.21
C PRO A 44 -9.36 20.25 29.73
N GLU A 45 -8.17 20.03 29.16
CA GLU A 45 -8.01 19.66 27.74
C GLU A 45 -8.26 18.17 27.53
N HIS A 46 -7.87 17.34 28.50
CA HIS A 46 -7.90 15.88 28.35
C HIS A 46 -8.87 15.17 29.31
N ALA A 47 -9.53 15.87 30.22
CA ALA A 47 -10.59 15.33 31.05
C ALA A 47 -11.86 16.19 30.94
N ARG A 48 -12.99 15.54 30.66
CA ARG A 48 -14.28 16.23 30.50
C ARG A 48 -15.40 15.53 31.23
N ARG A 49 -16.46 16.28 31.53
CA ARG A 49 -17.71 15.71 32.03
C ARG A 49 -18.50 15.12 30.87
N ARG A 50 -18.97 13.88 31.05
CA ARG A 50 -19.83 13.19 30.10
C ARG A 50 -21.19 13.88 30.01
N ALA A 51 -21.64 14.20 28.81
CA ALA A 51 -22.99 14.69 28.56
C ALA A 51 -23.97 13.50 28.52
N GLY A 52 -24.81 13.34 29.55
CA GLY A 52 -25.83 12.28 29.61
C GLY A 52 -26.40 12.01 31.00
N ARG A 53 -27.46 11.21 31.09
CA ARG A 53 -28.05 10.77 32.37
C ARG A 53 -27.04 9.95 33.17
N GLY A 54 -26.79 10.36 34.40
CA GLY A 54 -25.90 9.66 35.34
C GLY A 54 -24.63 10.41 35.71
N GLY A 55 -24.17 11.39 34.90
CA GLY A 55 -23.00 12.23 35.21
C GLY A 55 -21.70 11.42 35.37
N GLY A 56 -20.72 11.63 34.50
CA GLY A 56 -19.46 10.88 34.53
C GLY A 56 -18.27 11.72 34.11
N TRP A 57 -17.07 11.17 34.25
CA TRP A 57 -15.85 11.72 33.66
C TRP A 57 -15.41 10.84 32.50
N GLU A 58 -15.01 11.49 31.42
CA GLU A 58 -14.32 10.88 30.29
C GLU A 58 -12.90 11.43 30.23
N TYR A 59 -11.97 10.57 29.83
CA TYR A 59 -10.54 10.85 29.77
C TYR A 59 -10.06 10.57 28.35
N HIS A 60 -9.28 11.50 27.81
CA HIS A 60 -8.69 11.37 26.49
C HIS A 60 -7.50 10.41 26.54
N TRP A 61 -7.33 9.57 25.50
CA TRP A 61 -6.27 8.55 25.41
C TRP A 61 -4.84 9.09 25.60
N ARG A 62 -4.62 10.39 25.38
CA ARG A 62 -3.33 11.06 25.64
C ARG A 62 -2.93 11.09 27.11
N LEU A 63 -3.87 10.93 28.04
CA LEU A 63 -3.56 10.80 29.47
C LEU A 63 -2.98 9.44 29.83
N PHE A 64 -3.10 8.45 28.95
CA PHE A 64 -2.68 7.09 29.26
C PHE A 64 -1.16 6.94 29.20
N PRO A 65 -0.58 5.95 29.90
CA PRO A 65 0.84 5.62 29.77
C PRO A 65 1.24 5.35 28.32
N SER A 66 2.49 5.64 27.96
CA SER A 66 2.97 5.51 26.57
C SER A 66 2.84 4.10 25.98
N ARG A 67 2.82 3.06 26.82
CA ARG A 67 2.57 1.68 26.37
C ARG A 67 1.11 1.47 25.98
N ALA A 68 0.16 1.94 26.80
CA ALA A 68 -1.27 1.94 26.46
C ALA A 68 -1.57 2.77 25.20
N GLN A 69 -0.97 3.97 25.07
CA GLN A 69 -1.11 4.79 23.86
C GLN A 69 -0.65 4.04 22.61
N ARG A 70 0.52 3.38 22.66
CA ARG A 70 1.02 2.55 21.55
C ARG A 70 0.07 1.41 21.21
N GLN A 71 -0.46 0.71 22.21
CA GLN A 71 -1.42 -0.38 22.01
C GLN A 71 -2.68 0.13 21.27
N LEU A 72 -3.24 1.26 21.69
CA LEU A 72 -4.39 1.88 21.02
C LEU A 72 -4.09 2.27 19.57
N LEU A 73 -2.91 2.84 19.31
CA LEU A 73 -2.51 3.23 17.95
C LEU A 73 -2.26 2.00 17.05
N LEU A 74 -1.73 0.90 17.61
CA LEU A 74 -1.56 -0.35 16.88
C LEU A 74 -2.92 -0.99 16.53
N HIS A 75 -3.87 -0.98 17.47
CA HIS A 75 -5.22 -1.49 17.22
C HIS A 75 -5.98 -0.64 16.19
N ALA A 76 -5.79 0.68 16.22
CA ALA A 76 -6.45 1.60 15.28
C ALA A 76 -5.91 1.51 13.85
N LYS A 77 -4.67 1.03 13.67
CA LYS A 77 -4.15 0.68 12.34
C LYS A 77 -4.90 -0.48 11.68
N GLY A 78 -5.82 -1.12 12.41
CA GLY A 78 -6.52 -2.33 11.99
C GLY A 78 -5.58 -3.53 12.01
N ALA A 79 -6.15 -4.74 12.13
CA ALA A 79 -5.45 -5.90 11.59
C ALA A 79 -5.20 -5.61 10.10
N PRO A 80 -4.00 -5.88 9.55
CA PRO A 80 -3.79 -5.74 8.12
C PRO A 80 -4.90 -6.53 7.43
N GLU A 81 -5.70 -5.84 6.60
CA GLU A 81 -6.72 -6.53 5.80
C GLU A 81 -6.03 -7.69 5.08
N PRO A 82 -6.64 -8.89 5.06
CA PRO A 82 -6.05 -10.01 4.33
C PRO A 82 -5.89 -9.57 2.89
N VAL A 83 -4.64 -9.45 2.46
CA VAL A 83 -4.33 -9.06 1.08
C VAL A 83 -4.93 -10.14 0.20
N VAL A 84 -6.02 -9.83 -0.50
CA VAL A 84 -6.66 -10.75 -1.43
C VAL A 84 -5.68 -10.93 -2.59
N ARG A 85 -4.93 -12.03 -2.55
CA ARG A 85 -3.99 -12.43 -3.58
C ARG A 85 -4.71 -13.33 -4.58
N GLN A 86 -4.34 -13.19 -5.84
CA GLN A 86 -4.69 -14.18 -6.86
C GLN A 86 -4.24 -15.56 -6.39
N SER A 87 -5.00 -16.59 -6.76
CA SER A 87 -4.56 -17.97 -6.56
C SER A 87 -3.23 -18.19 -7.30
N ARG A 88 -2.47 -19.22 -6.87
CA ARG A 88 -1.20 -19.58 -7.51
C ARG A 88 -1.37 -19.75 -9.02
N ASP A 89 -2.40 -20.50 -9.41
CA ASP A 89 -2.66 -20.83 -10.81
C ASP A 89 -3.06 -19.59 -11.61
N GLU A 90 -3.87 -18.68 -11.05
CA GLU A 90 -4.21 -17.40 -11.68
C GLU A 90 -2.98 -16.50 -11.88
N ALA A 91 -2.11 -16.42 -10.88
CA ALA A 91 -0.91 -15.59 -10.93
C ALA A 91 0.04 -16.08 -12.04
N TRP A 92 0.25 -17.40 -12.12
CA TRP A 92 1.08 -18.01 -13.15
C TRP A 92 0.46 -17.90 -14.54
N ALA A 93 -0.83 -18.18 -14.70
CA ALA A 93 -1.52 -18.04 -15.99
C ALA A 93 -1.43 -16.59 -16.52
N TRP A 94 -1.60 -15.59 -15.64
CA TRP A 94 -1.42 -14.20 -16.01
C TRP A 94 0.02 -13.89 -16.42
N TYR A 95 1.01 -14.39 -15.66
CA TYR A 95 2.43 -14.19 -15.96
C TYR A 95 2.82 -14.83 -17.30
N ASP A 96 2.33 -16.03 -17.60
CA ASP A 96 2.65 -16.77 -18.81
C ASP A 96 2.16 -16.07 -20.07
N ALA A 97 1.05 -15.33 -19.99
CA ALA A 97 0.52 -14.52 -21.08
C ALA A 97 1.31 -13.21 -21.34
N LEU A 98 2.28 -12.85 -20.49
CA LEU A 98 3.03 -11.59 -20.63
C LEU A 98 4.06 -11.63 -21.77
N PRO A 99 4.34 -10.49 -22.41
CA PRO A 99 5.46 -10.37 -23.35
C PRO A 99 6.80 -10.69 -22.69
N GLN A 100 7.74 -11.28 -23.45
CA GLN A 100 9.07 -11.66 -22.93
C GLN A 100 9.79 -10.49 -22.23
N ALA A 101 9.75 -9.30 -22.83
CA ALA A 101 10.37 -8.11 -22.25
C ALA A 101 9.79 -7.65 -20.89
N VAL A 102 8.61 -8.13 -20.52
CA VAL A 102 8.00 -7.93 -19.19
C VAL A 102 8.46 -9.03 -18.24
N LYS A 103 8.51 -10.29 -18.71
CA LYS A 103 9.04 -11.43 -17.96
C LYS A 103 10.51 -11.22 -17.57
N ASP A 104 11.34 -10.73 -18.50
CA ASP A 104 12.76 -10.41 -18.25
C ASP A 104 12.92 -9.40 -17.12
N LYS A 105 12.05 -8.38 -17.05
CA LYS A 105 12.08 -7.41 -15.95
C LYS A 105 11.68 -8.01 -14.62
N ALA A 106 10.75 -8.96 -14.61
CA ALA A 106 10.36 -9.66 -13.40
C ALA A 106 11.52 -10.53 -12.88
N LEU A 107 12.25 -11.19 -13.79
CA LEU A 107 13.44 -11.98 -13.48
C LEU A 107 14.55 -11.10 -12.88
N THR A 108 14.89 -9.97 -13.51
CA THR A 108 15.88 -9.03 -12.95
C THR A 108 15.49 -8.54 -11.55
N ARG A 109 14.20 -8.30 -11.30
CA ARG A 109 13.71 -7.93 -9.96
C ARG A 109 13.93 -9.07 -8.97
N LEU A 110 13.62 -10.30 -9.35
CA LEU A 110 13.78 -11.47 -8.50
C LEU A 110 15.25 -11.69 -8.14
N GLU A 111 16.17 -11.57 -9.11
CA GLU A 111 17.62 -11.69 -8.89
C GLU A 111 18.13 -10.67 -7.86
N LEU A 112 17.71 -9.41 -7.96
CA LEU A 112 18.08 -8.39 -6.98
C LEU A 112 17.55 -8.72 -5.57
N LEU A 113 16.34 -9.26 -5.46
CA LEU A 113 15.80 -9.69 -4.16
C LEU A 113 16.53 -10.90 -3.60
N GLN A 114 16.94 -11.84 -4.44
CA GLN A 114 17.76 -12.99 -4.03
C GLN A 114 19.14 -12.54 -3.52
N GLN A 115 19.74 -11.51 -4.13
CA GLN A 115 20.98 -10.91 -3.63
C GLN A 115 20.77 -10.28 -2.24
N VAL A 116 19.66 -9.58 -2.02
CA VAL A 116 19.31 -9.05 -0.69
C VAL A 116 19.19 -10.19 0.33
N GLU A 117 18.43 -11.24 0.00
CA GLU A 117 18.22 -12.40 0.87
C GLU A 117 19.54 -13.14 1.17
N ALA A 118 20.48 -13.18 0.22
CA ALA A 118 21.79 -13.79 0.43
C ALA A 118 22.68 -12.99 1.41
N LEU A 119 22.55 -11.67 1.44
CA LEU A 119 23.31 -10.79 2.34
C LEU A 119 22.66 -10.62 3.72
N GLU A 120 21.36 -10.85 3.82
CA GLU A 120 20.57 -10.62 5.03
C GLU A 120 21.09 -11.37 6.27
N PRO A 121 21.52 -12.66 6.21
CA PRO A 121 22.05 -13.37 7.37
C PRO A 121 23.32 -12.75 7.97
N ALA A 122 24.13 -12.05 7.15
CA ALA A 122 25.41 -11.47 7.58
C ALA A 122 25.29 -10.02 8.02
N LEU A 123 24.47 -9.21 7.32
CA LEU A 123 24.42 -7.76 7.50
C LEU A 123 23.12 -7.27 8.15
N GLY A 124 22.10 -8.12 8.20
CA GLY A 124 20.72 -7.71 8.49
C GLY A 124 20.05 -7.02 7.30
N ARG A 125 18.72 -7.06 7.29
CA ARG A 125 17.88 -6.68 6.14
C ARG A 125 18.12 -5.24 5.64
N TYR A 126 18.27 -4.29 6.55
CA TYR A 126 18.47 -2.88 6.20
C TYR A 126 19.76 -2.66 5.40
N LEU A 127 20.89 -3.12 5.92
CA LEU A 127 22.18 -2.99 5.26
C LEU A 127 22.28 -3.85 4.00
N ALA A 128 21.62 -5.01 3.96
CA ALA A 128 21.53 -5.83 2.75
C ALA A 128 20.83 -5.09 1.61
N VAL A 129 19.68 -4.44 1.88
CA VAL A 129 18.96 -3.63 0.88
C VAL A 129 19.80 -2.44 0.43
N GLU A 130 20.41 -1.71 1.37
CA GLU A 130 21.30 -0.58 1.06
C GLU A 130 22.47 -1.02 0.16
N THR A 131 23.10 -2.15 0.47
CA THR A 131 24.23 -2.70 -0.28
C THR A 131 23.83 -3.03 -1.72
N VAL A 132 22.71 -3.75 -1.92
CA VAL A 132 22.22 -4.09 -3.27
C VAL A 132 21.74 -2.85 -4.03
N ALA A 133 21.14 -1.87 -3.36
CA ALA A 133 20.74 -0.62 -3.99
C ALA A 133 21.94 0.16 -4.54
N ARG A 134 23.06 0.21 -3.80
CA ARG A 134 24.29 0.90 -4.24
C ARG A 134 24.94 0.25 -5.46
N SER A 135 24.81 -1.07 -5.62
CA SER A 135 25.41 -1.83 -6.72
C SER A 135 24.47 -2.12 -7.89
N SER A 136 23.22 -1.64 -7.84
CA SER A 136 22.20 -1.91 -8.86
C SER A 136 21.56 -0.64 -9.41
N ALA A 137 20.73 -0.79 -10.44
CA ALA A 137 19.95 0.30 -11.00
C ALA A 137 18.66 0.62 -10.21
N ALA A 138 18.36 -0.14 -9.14
CA ALA A 138 17.15 0.02 -8.33
C ALA A 138 17.48 0.70 -7.00
N GLY A 139 16.75 1.77 -6.66
CA GLY A 139 16.92 2.44 -5.37
C GLY A 139 16.33 1.66 -4.20
N GLU A 140 16.77 1.96 -2.98
CA GLU A 140 16.33 1.28 -1.75
C GLU A 140 14.81 1.22 -1.61
N ARG A 141 14.12 2.36 -1.80
CA ARG A 141 12.64 2.44 -1.72
C ARG A 141 11.97 1.47 -2.70
N THR A 142 12.56 1.28 -3.87
CA THR A 142 12.05 0.37 -4.89
C THR A 142 12.21 -1.08 -4.45
N LEU A 143 13.36 -1.46 -3.90
CA LEU A 143 13.60 -2.79 -3.35
C LEU A 143 12.64 -3.11 -2.19
N TRP A 144 12.45 -2.16 -1.25
CA TRP A 144 11.46 -2.29 -0.18
C TRP A 144 10.03 -2.48 -0.72
N SER A 145 9.67 -1.74 -1.77
CA SER A 145 8.37 -1.91 -2.42
C SER A 145 8.21 -3.29 -3.04
N TRP A 146 9.25 -3.87 -3.62
CA TRP A 146 9.19 -5.22 -4.20
C TRP A 146 9.16 -6.32 -3.14
N LEU A 147 9.93 -6.17 -2.06
CA LEU A 147 9.87 -7.07 -0.90
C LEU A 147 8.45 -7.12 -0.31
N ALA A 148 7.77 -5.99 -0.24
CA ALA A 148 6.37 -5.93 0.21
C ALA A 148 5.40 -6.69 -0.72
N LEU A 149 5.67 -6.77 -2.03
CA LEU A 149 4.81 -7.51 -2.97
C LEU A 149 4.87 -9.03 -2.75
N ILE A 150 6.01 -9.54 -2.28
CA ILE A 150 6.28 -10.97 -2.11
C ILE A 150 6.21 -11.44 -0.65
N GLU A 151 5.86 -10.55 0.28
CA GLU A 151 5.78 -10.86 1.70
C GLU A 151 4.72 -11.94 1.97
N GLY A 152 5.14 -13.10 2.49
CA GLY A 152 4.25 -14.25 2.69
C GLY A 152 3.89 -15.01 1.41
N VAL A 153 4.57 -14.75 0.29
CA VAL A 153 4.49 -15.58 -0.93
C VAL A 153 5.62 -16.62 -0.89
N ARG A 154 5.28 -17.88 -1.20
CA ARG A 154 6.24 -18.99 -1.30
C ARG A 154 7.36 -18.63 -2.29
N PRO A 155 8.66 -18.88 -2.00
CA PRO A 155 9.78 -18.53 -2.87
C PRO A 155 9.58 -18.83 -4.35
N ASP A 156 9.12 -20.04 -4.69
CA ASP A 156 8.92 -20.46 -6.08
C ASP A 156 7.80 -19.70 -6.80
N ASP A 157 6.85 -19.11 -6.08
CA ASP A 157 5.68 -18.44 -6.66
C ASP A 157 5.82 -16.92 -6.70
N ARG A 158 7.00 -16.38 -6.39
CA ARG A 158 7.23 -14.92 -6.29
C ARG A 158 7.32 -14.21 -7.64
N LEU A 159 7.74 -14.91 -8.69
CA LEU A 159 8.06 -14.32 -9.98
C LEU A 159 6.87 -13.59 -10.63
N PRO A 160 5.63 -14.15 -10.66
CA PRO A 160 4.45 -13.42 -11.12
C PRO A 160 4.21 -12.09 -10.42
N TYR A 161 4.34 -12.04 -9.09
CA TYR A 161 4.06 -10.83 -8.30
C TYR A 161 5.06 -9.70 -8.57
N LEU A 162 6.24 -10.02 -9.08
CA LEU A 162 7.29 -9.05 -9.41
C LEU A 162 7.13 -8.44 -10.81
N ALA A 163 6.26 -8.97 -11.67
CA ALA A 163 6.09 -8.44 -13.02
C ALA A 163 5.46 -7.03 -13.03
N PRO A 164 5.97 -6.06 -13.83
CA PRO A 164 5.46 -4.70 -13.85
C PRO A 164 4.06 -4.61 -14.48
N ARG A 165 3.04 -4.46 -13.63
CA ARG A 165 1.62 -4.38 -14.03
C ARG A 165 1.27 -3.28 -15.03
N HIS A 166 1.90 -2.11 -14.92
CA HIS A 166 1.67 -1.00 -15.87
C HIS A 166 2.16 -1.30 -17.30
N ARG A 167 3.01 -2.33 -17.48
CA ARG A 167 3.48 -2.80 -18.79
C ARG A 167 2.84 -4.14 -19.19
N ALA A 168 1.96 -4.68 -18.34
CA ALA A 168 1.28 -5.94 -18.54
C ALA A 168 -0.06 -5.78 -19.26
N ALA A 169 -0.58 -4.56 -19.38
CA ALA A 169 -1.67 -4.31 -20.30
C ALA A 169 -1.18 -4.59 -21.72
N ALA A 170 -1.90 -5.45 -22.45
CA ALA A 170 -1.71 -5.58 -23.89
C ALA A 170 -1.69 -4.17 -24.50
N ARG A 171 -0.79 -3.92 -25.46
CA ARG A 171 -0.90 -2.73 -26.31
C ARG A 171 -2.32 -2.75 -26.86
N ARG A 172 -3.23 -1.93 -26.33
CA ARG A 172 -4.46 -1.60 -27.03
C ARG A 172 -3.97 -0.98 -28.32
N GLY A 173 -4.03 -1.75 -29.40
CA GLY A 173 -3.98 -1.16 -30.72
C GLY A 173 -5.02 -0.07 -30.67
N ARG A 174 -4.58 1.18 -30.74
CA ARG A 174 -5.47 2.33 -30.85
C ARG A 174 -5.98 2.28 -32.29
N SER A 175 -6.74 1.23 -32.62
CA SER A 175 -7.57 1.20 -33.80
C SER A 175 -8.63 2.23 -33.49
N LEU A 176 -8.39 3.44 -33.99
CA LEU A 176 -9.48 4.40 -34.11
C LEU A 176 -10.48 3.73 -35.05
N ASP A 177 -11.77 3.76 -34.70
CA ASP A 177 -12.83 3.38 -35.63
C ASP A 177 -12.79 4.37 -36.80
N CYS A 178 -11.94 4.10 -37.78
CA CYS A 178 -11.95 4.79 -39.06
C CYS A 178 -12.80 3.98 -40.01
N ASP A 179 -13.70 4.66 -40.72
CA ASP A 179 -14.46 4.05 -41.79
C ASP A 179 -13.49 3.42 -42.82
N PRO A 180 -13.61 2.11 -43.13
CA PRO A 180 -12.70 1.44 -44.08
C PRO A 180 -12.71 2.08 -45.47
N GLU A 181 -13.87 2.56 -45.94
CA GLU A 181 -14.02 3.17 -47.27
C GLU A 181 -13.33 4.52 -47.34
N PHE A 182 -13.45 5.33 -46.27
CA PHE A 182 -12.70 6.58 -46.13
C PHE A 182 -11.19 6.35 -46.20
N PHE A 183 -10.69 5.31 -45.51
CA PHE A 183 -9.27 5.02 -45.46
C PHE A 183 -8.73 4.52 -46.80
N ASP A 184 -9.51 3.72 -47.52
CA ASP A 184 -9.16 3.23 -48.86
C ASP A 184 -9.15 4.39 -49.89
N LEU A 185 -10.12 5.30 -49.84
CA LEU A 185 -10.12 6.53 -50.65
C LEU A 185 -8.87 7.37 -50.40
N LEU A 186 -8.56 7.64 -49.13
CA LEU A 186 -7.40 8.44 -48.74
C LEU A 186 -6.09 7.81 -49.21
N LYS A 187 -5.91 6.50 -49.01
CA LYS A 187 -4.74 5.75 -49.48
C LYS A 187 -4.62 5.77 -51.00
N SER A 188 -5.72 5.56 -51.71
CA SER A 188 -5.72 5.47 -53.17
C SER A 188 -5.28 6.77 -53.83
N ASP A 189 -5.61 7.93 -53.25
CA ASP A 189 -5.18 9.24 -53.78
C ASP A 189 -3.74 9.56 -53.35
N TYR A 190 -3.38 9.27 -52.09
CA TYR A 190 -2.04 9.57 -51.58
C TYR A 190 -0.93 8.76 -52.25
N LEU A 191 -1.21 7.51 -52.63
CA LEU A 191 -0.23 6.61 -53.25
C LEU A 191 -0.11 6.77 -54.77
N ARG A 192 -0.75 7.79 -55.37
CA ARG A 192 -0.59 8.08 -56.80
C ARG A 192 0.82 8.59 -57.10
N LEU A 193 1.35 8.21 -58.27
CA LEU A 193 2.66 8.65 -58.77
C LEU A 193 2.79 10.19 -58.87
N ALA A 194 1.67 10.90 -58.97
CA ALA A 194 1.63 12.36 -58.94
C ALA A 194 2.11 12.97 -57.61
N GLY A 195 2.22 12.17 -56.54
CA GLY A 195 2.69 12.60 -55.22
C GLY A 195 1.89 13.75 -54.60
N PRO A 196 0.54 13.69 -54.58
CA PRO A 196 -0.26 14.76 -53.97
C PRO A 196 0.03 14.90 -52.47
N SER A 197 -0.13 16.11 -51.94
CA SER A 197 0.06 16.35 -50.50
C SER A 197 -1.03 15.69 -49.67
N PHE A 198 -0.67 15.24 -48.47
CA PHE A 198 -1.62 14.60 -47.55
C PHE A 198 -2.84 15.47 -47.26
N THR A 199 -2.65 16.79 -47.07
CA THR A 199 -3.74 17.75 -46.87
C THR A 199 -4.70 17.81 -48.06
N SER A 200 -4.20 17.66 -49.30
CA SER A 200 -5.05 17.65 -50.48
C SER A 200 -5.87 16.38 -50.56
N CYS A 201 -5.26 15.21 -50.33
CA CYS A 201 -5.95 13.92 -50.32
C CYS A 201 -7.02 13.85 -49.22
N TYR A 202 -6.70 14.36 -48.02
CA TYR A 202 -7.64 14.40 -46.90
C TYR A 202 -8.87 15.26 -47.21
N ARG A 203 -8.69 16.45 -47.81
CA ARG A 203 -9.81 17.32 -48.22
C ARG A 203 -10.69 16.74 -49.34
N ARG A 204 -10.20 15.75 -50.10
CA ARG A 204 -10.98 15.07 -51.14
C ARG A 204 -11.71 13.84 -50.62
N ALA A 205 -11.24 13.27 -49.50
CA ALA A 205 -11.80 12.07 -48.89
C ALA A 205 -12.88 12.37 -47.84
N VAL A 206 -12.92 13.59 -47.29
CA VAL A 206 -13.99 14.11 -46.39
C VAL A 206 -15.04 14.85 -47.21
#